data_AF-A0A498DBK0-F1
#
_entry.id   AF-A0A498DBK0-F1
#
_cell.length_a   1.000
_cell.length_b   1.000
_cell.length_c   1.000
_cell.angle_alpha   90.00
_cell.angle_beta   90.00
_cell.angle_gamma   90.00
#
_symmetry.space_group_name_H-M   'P 1'
#
loop_
_entity.id
_entity.type
_entity.pdbx_description
1 polymer ?
#
loop_
_entity_poly.entity_id
_entity_poly.type
_entity_poly.pdbx_seq_one_letter_code
_entity_poly.pdbx_strand_id
1 'polypeptide(L)' 'MKNGRVPGFNYWKLSYRGKFIRTLWMIPIDVLTIIMLVILGAPLKITINISLVLFVTLIGQLVYTYVKWRTELNSW' A
#
# COMPACT_ATOMS: atom_id res chain seq x y z
N MET A 1 -24.86 18.61 -15.01
CA MET A 1 -23.89 19.37 -15.85
C MET A 1 -22.53 18.68 -15.84
N LYS A 2 -22.03 18.38 -17.03
CA LYS A 2 -20.62 18.17 -17.44
C LYS A 2 -19.66 17.46 -16.47
N ASN A 3 -19.48 16.17 -16.76
CA ASN A 3 -18.20 15.47 -16.95
C ASN A 3 -16.92 16.27 -16.60
N GLY A 4 -16.66 16.44 -15.30
CA GLY A 4 -15.41 17.00 -14.78
C GLY A 4 -14.36 15.90 -14.61
N ARG A 5 -13.93 15.27 -15.71
CA ARG A 5 -12.68 14.48 -15.70
C ARG A 5 -11.53 15.47 -15.62
N VAL A 6 -11.24 15.96 -14.42
CA VAL A 6 -9.97 16.61 -14.13
C VAL A 6 -8.90 15.53 -14.25
N PRO A 7 -7.96 15.59 -15.22
CA PRO A 7 -6.84 14.67 -15.31
C PRO A 7 -5.77 15.11 -14.30
N GLY A 8 -6.17 15.28 -13.05
CA GLY A 8 -5.32 15.65 -11.94
C GLY A 8 -5.45 14.56 -10.89
N PHE A 9 -4.31 14.08 -10.40
CA PHE A 9 -4.18 13.13 -9.30
C PHE A 9 -4.82 13.73 -8.03
N ASN A 10 -6.15 13.70 -7.96
CA ASN A 10 -6.91 14.37 -6.91
C ASN A 10 -6.92 13.48 -5.67
N TYR A 11 -5.85 13.58 -4.86
CA TYR A 11 -5.63 12.79 -3.65
C TYR A 11 -6.81 12.86 -2.66
N TRP A 12 -7.59 13.95 -2.71
CA TRP A 12 -8.74 14.21 -1.83
C TRP A 12 -10.03 13.49 -2.26
N LYS A 13 -10.13 13.05 -3.52
CA LYS A 13 -11.28 12.31 -4.05
C LYS A 13 -11.00 10.80 -4.20
N LEU A 14 -9.88 10.33 -3.65
CA LEU A 14 -9.55 8.91 -3.67
C LEU A 14 -10.35 8.20 -2.56
N SER A 15 -11.43 7.54 -2.96
CA SER A 15 -12.18 6.63 -2.09
C SER A 15 -11.22 5.62 -1.43
N TYR A 16 -11.47 5.19 -0.19
CA TYR A 16 -10.55 4.30 0.53
C TYR A 16 -10.28 2.99 -0.21
N ARG A 17 -11.18 2.58 -1.14
CA ARG A 17 -10.95 1.52 -2.12
C ARG A 17 -9.69 1.73 -2.97
N GLY A 18 -9.44 2.95 -3.46
CA GLY A 18 -8.26 3.28 -4.27
C GLY A 18 -6.96 3.24 -3.45
N LYS A 19 -7.04 3.60 -2.16
CA LYS A 19 -5.91 3.45 -1.23
C LYS A 19 -5.61 1.98 -0.96
N PHE A 20 -6.63 1.14 -0.82
CA PHE A 20 -6.48 -0.30 -0.63
C PHE A 20 -5.82 -0.98 -1.84
N ILE A 21 -6.26 -0.61 -3.05
CA ILE A 21 -5.65 -1.09 -4.30
C ILE A 21 -4.17 -0.68 -4.35
N ARG A 22 -3.82 0.54 -3.94
CA ARG A 22 -2.41 0.98 -3.88
C ARG A 22 -1.58 0.13 -2.92
N THR A 23 -2.09 -0.19 -1.73
CA THR A 23 -1.40 -1.08 -0.78
C THR A 23 -1.23 -2.48 -1.38
N LEU A 24 -2.20 -2.99 -2.14
CA LEU A 24 -2.08 -4.26 -2.86
C LEU A 24 -0.98 -4.22 -3.94
N TRP A 25 -0.88 -3.11 -4.69
CA TRP A 25 0.17 -2.90 -5.68
C TRP A 25 1.56 -2.68 -5.06
N MET A 26 1.68 -2.45 -3.74
CA MET A 26 2.99 -2.38 -3.08
C MET A 26 3.61 -3.76 -2.83
N ILE A 27 2.82 -4.84 -2.80
CA ILE A 27 3.31 -6.22 -2.65
C ILE A 27 4.45 -6.55 -3.64
N PRO A 28 4.31 -6.33 -4.97
CA PRO A 28 5.40 -6.59 -5.91
C PRO A 28 6.62 -5.69 -5.69
N ILE A 29 6.44 -4.48 -5.17
CA ILE A 29 7.55 -3.55 -4.85
C ILE A 29 8.33 -4.07 -3.63
N ASP A 30 7.63 -4.55 -2.61
CA ASP A 30 8.25 -5.13 -1.41
C ASP A 30 9.03 -6.40 -1.75
N VAL A 31 8.46 -7.27 -2.60
CA VAL A 31 9.14 -8.46 -3.12
C VAL A 31 10.39 -8.08 -3.91
N LEU A 32 10.30 -7.10 -4.81
CA LEU A 32 11.44 -6.63 -5.58
C LEU A 32 12.53 -6.07 -4.67
N THR A 33 12.16 -5.33 -3.63
CA THR A 33 13.09 -4.76 -2.64
C THR A 33 13.87 -5.86 -1.92
N ILE A 34 13.20 -6.93 -1.50
CA ILE A 34 13.84 -8.10 -0.87
C ILE A 34 14.79 -8.79 -1.84
N ILE A 35 14.38 -9.01 -3.09
CA ILE A 35 15.24 -9.59 -4.13
C ILE A 35 16.49 -8.73 -4.36
N MET A 36 16.34 -7.41 -4.43
CA MET A 36 17.45 -6.48 -4.59
C MET A 36 18.45 -6.57 -3.43
N LEU A 37 17.96 -6.65 -2.18
CA LEU A 37 18.82 -6.82 -1.01
C LEU A 37 19.63 -8.12 -1.06
N VAL A 38 19.03 -9.21 -1.54
CA VAL A 38 19.72 -10.50 -1.71
C VAL A 38 20.79 -10.42 -2.81
N ILE A 39 20.46 -9.83 -3.96
CA ILE A 39 21.41 -9.68 -5.10
C ILE A 39 22.61 -8.80 -4.70
N LEU A 40 22.36 -7.74 -3.92
CA LEU A 40 23.41 -6.84 -3.44
C LEU A 40 24.27 -7.44 -2.32
N GLY A 41 24.00 -8.68 -1.90
CA GLY A 41 24.77 -9.35 -0.85
C GLY A 41 24.57 -8.72 0.53
N ALA A 42 23.41 -8.09 0.78
CA ALA A 42 23.13 -7.49 2.07
C ALA A 42 23.18 -8.57 3.18
N PRO A 43 23.71 -8.23 4.37
CA PRO A 43 23.85 -9.21 5.44
C PRO A 43 22.47 -9.70 5.88
N LEU A 44 22.35 -11.02 6.12
CA LEU A 44 21.09 -11.70 6.43
C LEU A 44 20.28 -11.02 7.55
N LYS A 45 20.94 -10.53 8.60
CA LYS A 45 20.28 -9.81 9.70
C LYS A 45 19.56 -8.55 9.23
N ILE A 46 20.15 -7.79 8.30
CA ILE A 46 19.54 -6.58 7.75
C ILE A 46 18.37 -6.95 6.84
N THR A 47 18.53 -7.95 5.97
CA THR A 47 17.47 -8.40 5.07
C THR A 47 16.24 -8.89 5.83
N ILE A 48 16.44 -9.64 6.92
CA ILE A 48 15.36 -10.12 7.80
C ILE A 48 14.67 -8.95 8.53
N ASN A 49 15.42 -8.00 9.06
CA ASN A 49 14.83 -6.84 9.74
C ASN A 49 14.01 -5.99 8.76
N ILE A 50 14.52 -5.73 7.56
CA ILE A 50 13.81 -4.93 6.55
C ILE A 50 12.53 -5.65 6.09
N SER A 51 12.60 -6.96 5.81
CA SER A 51 11.42 -7.72 5.38
C SER A 51 10.34 -7.75 6.46
N LEU A 52 10.72 -7.86 7.74
CA LEU A 52 9.79 -7.80 8.87
C LEU A 52 9.08 -6.43 8.93
N VAL A 53 9.84 -5.33 8.81
CA VAL A 53 9.27 -3.97 8.86
C VAL A 53 8.32 -3.73 7.68
N LEU A 54 8.70 -4.15 6.47
CA LEU A 54 7.84 -4.06 5.28
C LEU A 54 6.54 -4.85 5.50
N PHE A 55 6.64 -6.08 5.99
CA PHE A 55 5.47 -6.94 6.23
C PHE A 55 4.49 -6.33 7.25
N VAL A 56 4.99 -5.86 8.40
CA VAL A 56 4.17 -5.23 9.44
C VAL A 56 3.49 -3.97 8.91
N THR A 57 4.22 -3.16 8.14
CA THR A 57 3.69 -1.92 7.54
C THR A 57 2.61 -2.23 6.52
N LEU A 58 2.79 -3.26 5.68
CA LEU A 58 1.82 -3.66 4.66
C LEU A 58 0.54 -4.19 5.31
N ILE A 59 0.65 -5.07 6.31
CA ILE A 59 -0.50 -5.56 7.08
C ILE A 59 -1.23 -4.39 7.76
N GLY A 60 -0.50 -3.49 8.43
CA GLY A 60 -1.08 -2.33 9.10
C GLY A 60 -1.84 -1.42 8.14
N GLN A 61 -1.26 -1.11 6.97
CA GLN A 61 -1.92 -0.32 5.93
C GLN A 61 -3.16 -1.04 5.37
N LEU A 62 -3.07 -2.35 5.15
CA LEU A 62 -4.17 -3.15 4.63
C LEU A 62 -5.36 -3.11 5.61
N VAL A 63 -5.11 -3.38 6.89
CA VAL A 63 -6.13 -3.37 7.95
C VAL A 63 -6.72 -1.98 8.14
N TYR A 64 -5.90 -0.95 8.30
CA TYR A 64 -6.38 0.43 8.47
C TYR A 64 -7.28 0.86 7.31
N THR A 65 -6.83 0.59 6.08
CA THR A 65 -7.55 1.01 4.88
C THR A 65 -8.83 0.20 4.71
N TYR A 66 -8.82 -1.09 5.05
CA TYR A 66 -10.00 -1.94 5.04
C TYR A 66 -11.05 -1.51 6.08
N VAL A 67 -10.64 -1.31 7.33
CA VAL A 67 -11.53 -0.87 8.41
C VAL A 67 -12.17 0.46 8.03
N LYS A 68 -11.38 1.42 7.56
CA LYS A 68 -11.91 2.73 7.19
C LYS A 68 -12.83 2.69 5.97
N TRP A 69 -12.52 1.86 4.99
CA TRP A 69 -13.42 1.61 3.86
C TRP A 69 -14.76 1.01 4.29
N ARG A 70 -14.76 0.07 5.25
CA ARG A 70 -15.99 -0.50 5.82
C ARG A 70 -16.80 0.55 6.59
N THR A 71 -16.15 1.42 7.35
CA THR A 71 -16.83 2.52 8.06
C THR A 71 -17.51 3.49 7.08
N GLU A 72 -16.85 3.86 5.98
CA GLU A 72 -17.46 4.71 4.95
C GLU A 72 -18.64 4.05 4.22
N LEU A 73 -18.66 2.72 4.11
CA LEU A 73 -19.78 1.99 3.53
C LEU A 73 -20.99 1.91 4.47
N ASN A 74 -20.76 1.84 5.78
CA ASN A 74 -21.80 1.72 6.81
C ASN A 74 -22.41 3.07 7.23
N SER A 75 -21.88 4.19 6.74
CA SER A 75 -22.36 5.55 7.03
C SER A 75 -23.32 6.11 5.97
N TRP A 76 -23.91 5.24 5.14
CA TRP A 76 -24.93 5.58 4.14
C TRP A 76 -26.24 4.89 4.48
#